data_AF-A0A0U1NXX6-F1
#
_entry.id   AF-A0A0U1NXX6-F1
#
_cell.length_a   1.000
_cell.length_b   1.000
_cell.length_c   1.000
_cell.angle_alpha   90.00
_cell.angle_beta   90.00
_cell.angle_gamma   90.00
#
_symmetry.space_group_name_H-M   'P 1'
#
loop_
_entity.id
_entity.type
_entity.pdbx_description
1 polymer ?
#
loop_
_entity_poly.entity_id
_entity_poly.type
_entity_poly.pdbx_seq_one_letter_code
_entity_poly.pdbx_strand_id
1 'polypeptide(L)' 'MGERMRKSLFTIGEKVKIKASGKSVTIYKCQYVKNMKRYSYIVNEYPKTFFFEEELIEE' A
#
# COMPACT_ATOMS: atom_id res chain seq x y z
N MET A 1 -11.46 -7.99 24.45
CA MET A 1 -11.98 -7.41 23.19
C MET A 1 -10.80 -6.87 22.42
N GLY A 2 -10.11 -7.70 21.63
CA GLY A 2 -8.97 -7.27 20.84
C GLY A 2 -9.42 -7.16 19.40
N GLU A 3 -9.93 -6.00 18.99
CA GLU A 3 -10.16 -5.71 17.58
C GLU A 3 -8.83 -5.91 16.85
N ARG A 4 -8.73 -6.99 16.06
CA ARG A 4 -7.62 -7.19 15.14
C ARG A 4 -7.71 -6.02 14.15
N MET A 5 -6.98 -4.95 14.45
CA MET A 5 -6.61 -3.92 13.48
C MET A 5 -6.18 -4.70 12.25
N ARG A 6 -6.97 -4.63 11.19
CA ARG A 6 -6.58 -5.18 9.89
C ARG A 6 -5.31 -4.44 9.52
N LYS A 7 -4.17 -5.06 9.80
CA LYS A 7 -2.85 -4.51 9.54
C LYS A 7 -2.79 -4.30 8.04
N SER A 8 -2.83 -3.04 7.62
CA SER A 8 -2.27 -2.68 6.33
C SER A 8 -0.85 -3.26 6.31
N LEU A 9 -0.49 -4.02 5.27
CA LEU A 9 0.86 -4.58 5.13
C LEU A 9 1.91 -3.49 5.18
N PHE A 10 1.59 -2.31 4.63
CA PHE A 10 2.50 -1.19 4.55
C PHE A 10 1.95 0.03 5.31
N THR A 11 2.85 0.75 5.95
CA THR A 11 2.52 1.94 6.73
C THR A 11 2.75 3.21 5.91
N ILE A 12 2.05 4.31 6.24
CA ILE A 12 2.32 5.61 5.60
C ILE A 12 3.73 6.07 5.96
N GLY A 13 4.52 6.48 4.96
CA GLY A 13 5.93 6.87 5.09
C GLY A 13 6.91 5.72 4.86
N GLU A 14 6.43 4.49 4.69
CA GLU A 14 7.26 3.31 4.46
C GLU A 14 7.74 3.24 3.00
N LYS A 15 8.96 2.77 2.77
CA LYS A 15 9.48 2.53 1.42
C LYS A 15 9.15 1.11 1.01
N VAL A 16 8.52 0.99 -0.15
CA VAL A 16 8.12 -0.26 -0.76
C VAL A 16 8.60 -0.26 -2.19
N LYS A 17 8.65 -1.42 -2.82
CA LYS A 17 9.02 -1.55 -4.23
C LYS A 17 7.82 -1.99 -5.05
N ILE A 18 7.59 -1.34 -6.18
CA ILE A 18 6.54 -1.75 -7.11
C ILE A 18 7.03 -2.99 -7.84
N LYS A 19 6.36 -4.13 -7.67
CA LYS A 19 6.71 -5.41 -8.28
C LYS A 19 6.74 -5.32 -9.81
N ALA A 20 5.79 -4.62 -10.41
CA ALA A 20 5.68 -4.47 -11.86
C ALA A 20 6.82 -3.63 -12.49
N SER A 21 7.28 -2.58 -11.81
CA SER A 21 8.29 -1.66 -12.37
C SER A 21 9.68 -1.80 -11.73
N GLY A 22 9.80 -2.51 -10.61
CA GLY A 22 11.03 -2.60 -9.82
C GLY A 22 11.45 -1.28 -9.17
N LYS A 23 10.55 -0.28 -9.08
CA LYS A 23 10.86 1.04 -8.54
C LYS A 23 10.56 1.11 -7.05
N SER A 24 11.51 1.63 -6.28
CA SER A 24 11.33 1.95 -4.87
C SER A 24 10.51 3.23 -4.75
N VAL A 25 9.43 3.19 -3.98
CA VAL A 25 8.47 4.28 -3.81
C VAL A 25 8.05 4.35 -2.35
N THR A 26 7.61 5.52 -1.90
CA THR A 26 7.18 5.71 -0.51
C THR A 26 5.66 5.71 -0.41
N ILE A 27 5.09 4.93 0.50
CA ILE A 27 3.66 4.97 0.80
C ILE A 27 3.28 6.35 1.30
N TYR A 28 2.35 6.99 0.63
CA TYR A 28 1.78 8.27 1.03
C TYR A 28 0.44 8.11 1.74
N LYS A 29 -0.38 7.17 1.28
CA LYS A 29 -1.73 6.94 1.84
C LYS A 29 -2.15 5.50 1.66
N CYS A 30 -2.71 4.89 2.70
CA CYS A 30 -3.40 3.61 2.59
C CYS A 30 -4.91 3.82 2.69
N GLN A 31 -5.68 3.02 1.94
CA GLN A 31 -7.13 3.06 1.95
C GLN A 31 -7.70 1.65 1.84
N TYR A 32 -8.69 1.34 2.67
CA TYR A 32 -9.35 0.04 2.62
C TYR A 32 -10.54 0.06 1.66
N VAL A 33 -10.44 -0.71 0.58
CA VAL A 33 -11.52 -0.86 -0.39
C VAL A 33 -12.43 -2.00 0.08
N LYS A 34 -13.49 -1.65 0.82
CA LYS A 34 -14.48 -2.62 1.35
C LYS A 34 -15.05 -3.55 0.27
N ASN A 35 -15.27 -3.02 -0.93
CA ASN A 35 -15.84 -3.78 -2.05
C ASN A 35 -14.94 -4.94 -2.50
N MET A 36 -13.62 -4.70 -2.53
CA MET A 36 -12.61 -5.72 -2.89
C MET A 36 -12.06 -6.46 -1.67
N LYS A 37 -12.46 -6.05 -0.46
CA LYS A 37 -11.89 -6.46 0.82
C LYS A 37 -10.36 -6.33 0.89
N ARG A 38 -9.77 -5.42 0.09
CA ARG A 38 -8.32 -5.24 -0.07
C ARG A 38 -7.89 -3.82 0.29
N TYR A 39 -6.62 -3.67 0.67
CA TYR A 39 -6.00 -2.37 0.88
C TYR A 39 -5.39 -1.86 -0.44
N SER A 40 -5.71 -0.61 -0.78
CA SER A 40 -5.01 0.16 -1.78
C SER A 40 -4.04 1.13 -1.12
N TYR A 41 -2.95 1.41 -1.82
CA TYR A 41 -1.86 2.25 -1.36
C TYR A 41 -1.55 3.25 -2.46
N ILE A 42 -1.47 4.51 -2.09
CA ILE A 42 -1.04 5.60 -2.94
C ILE A 42 0.37 5.94 -2.50
N VAL A 43 1.26 6.11 -3.47
CA VAL A 43 2.67 6.40 -3.22
C VAL A 43 2.97 7.86 -3.53
N ASN A 44 3.94 8.43 -2.83
CA ASN A 44 4.26 9.86 -2.93
C ASN A 44 4.81 10.22 -4.31
N GLU A 45 5.57 9.30 -4.91
CA GLU A 45 6.15 9.44 -6.25
C GLU A 45 5.07 9.51 -7.35
N TYR A 46 3.94 8.83 -7.11
CA TYR A 46 2.85 8.67 -8.08
C TYR A 46 1.49 8.92 -7.39
N PRO A 47 1.15 10.16 -7.02
CA PRO A 47 -0.08 10.47 -6.30
C PRO A 47 -1.36 10.22 -7.12
N LYS A 48 -1.22 10.08 -8.44
CA LYS A 48 -2.31 9.73 -9.38
C LYS A 48 -2.47 8.23 -9.59
N THR A 49 -1.52 7.44 -9.11
CA THR A 49 -1.52 5.98 -9.26
C THR A 49 -1.72 5.35 -7.89
N PHE A 50 -2.66 4.42 -7.82
CA PHE A 50 -2.83 3.57 -6.65
C PHE A 50 -2.32 2.17 -7.00
N PHE A 51 -1.76 1.52 -5.99
CA PHE A 51 -1.25 0.17 -6.05
C PHE A 51 -1.99 -0.67 -5.01
N PHE A 52 -2.17 -1.95 -5.30
CA PHE A 52 -2.68 -2.89 -4.31
C PHE A 52 -1.53 -3.54 -3.56
N GLU A 53 -1.83 -4.15 -2.41
CA GLU A 53 -0.80 -4.81 -1.61
C GLU A 53 -0.04 -5.90 -2.39
N GLU A 54 -0.69 -6.60 -3.33
CA GLU A 54 -0.06 -7.63 -4.17
C GLU A 54 0.92 -7.06 -5.22
N GLU A 55 0.78 -5.78 -5.55
CA GLU A 55 1.61 -5.06 -6.52
C GLU A 55 2.86 -4.45 -5.86
N LEU A 56 2.87 -4.42 -4.53
CA LEU A 56 3.92 -3.85 -3.71
C LEU A 56 4.66 -4.98 -2.97
N ILE A 57 5.96 -4.79 -2.80
CA ILE A 57 6.83 -5.68 -2.05
C ILE A 57 7.60 -4.84 -1.05
N GLU A 58 7.79 -5.34 0.17
CA GLU A 58 8.71 -4.73 1.13
C GLU A 58 10.11 -4.70 0.49
N GLU A 59 10.80 -3.55 0.61
CA GLU A 59 12.20 -3.40 0.17
C GLU A 59 13.16 -4.04 1.17
#